data_AF-A0AAD9UZH4-F1
#
_entry.id   AF-A0AAD9UZH4-F1
#
_cell.length_a   1.000
_cell.length_b   1.000
_cell.length_c   1.000
_cell.angle_alpha   90.00
_cell.angle_beta   90.00
_cell.angle_gamma   90.00
#
_symmetry.space_group_name_H-M   'P 1'
#
loop_
_entity.id
_entity.type
_entity.pdbx_description
1 polymer ?
#
loop_
_entity_poly.entity_id
_entity_poly.type
_entity_poly.pdbx_seq_one_letter_code
_entity_poly.pdbx_strand_id
1 'polypeptide(L)'
;MASGSTAFFQAFQYNSLPQFMFKQTAHATCDETFADRGGPLQKFKEYYISELKAVATKDKKLGEFIALLETQNWPSKETSPQQTAKRIWLEEDAVSDEDDTTDSEEVDTTDSEDSDYDEVMDDITERELVLFKIEFHSFIHKVWLRRIGLSREKGDTSYDSSLRDLELTIHNAQENITRCKFIVKKIYNEDELQQSIRENTDSLEEALNKVLEKKEESGFEMTDEDILLFQQPTVRLCSSLGLKLDFLDRLDTFPDDHFHHRSLCDWITIFLQNNSKSVSLERRTRLTLELLDSIGFDLLSTAVETIMARSSKGNTQYHIEPCEWAEIFIRDEFNHNPLLSSRVDKFPFQSDLTNSWFQLPNTNYEETESNLDPSLVNINNLVTTESNILKDIRSKLDGFLSQRDWTTVLYHGTDHHSAANILFRGIHLRAGRQNRDFSCGSGFYLTNNLDEAVNWATSTTTKPAILVFQVSHVENLDSAKRLNLNNDEARWYEIVTSFRSGRRTATTWKSVSVYDLIEGPQATMRYDEASREVFWKPKPSSYQMCLISDDFAETFEKTLHSIFFLEVS
;
A
#
# COMPACT_ATOMS: atom_id res chain seq x y z
N MET A 1 -37.92 23.94 21.12
CA MET A 1 -39.08 23.24 20.54
C MET A 1 -38.60 22.50 19.30
N ALA A 2 -39.04 21.25 19.18
CA ALA A 2 -38.51 20.22 18.30
C ALA A 2 -38.73 20.47 16.79
N SER A 3 -38.01 19.65 16.02
CA SER A 3 -38.33 19.10 14.68
C SER A 3 -37.43 19.60 13.55
N GLY A 4 -36.53 18.72 13.11
CA GLY A 4 -35.75 18.87 11.89
C GLY A 4 -34.80 17.70 11.61
N SER A 5 -35.14 16.49 12.04
CA SER A 5 -34.45 15.25 11.66
C SER A 5 -35.47 14.34 11.01
N THR A 6 -35.41 14.26 9.67
CA THR A 6 -35.88 13.18 8.78
C THR A 6 -35.95 13.74 7.36
N ALA A 7 -34.82 13.76 6.65
CA ALA A 7 -34.76 13.83 5.18
C ALA A 7 -33.34 13.53 4.68
N PHE A 8 -32.83 12.32 4.95
CA PHE A 8 -31.60 11.82 4.29
C PHE A 8 -31.75 10.45 3.64
N PHE A 9 -32.99 9.93 3.57
CA PHE A 9 -33.33 8.73 2.81
C PHE A 9 -34.37 9.10 1.76
N GLN A 10 -33.92 9.48 0.56
CA GLN A 10 -34.59 9.24 -0.73
C GLN A 10 -33.89 10.08 -1.83
N ALA A 11 -32.82 9.53 -2.40
CA ALA A 11 -32.43 9.79 -3.79
C ALA A 11 -31.42 8.73 -4.28
N PHE A 12 -31.66 7.44 -3.99
CA PHE A 12 -31.09 6.35 -4.80
C PHE A 12 -32.13 5.95 -5.84
N GLN A 13 -32.29 6.78 -6.87
CA GLN A 13 -32.92 6.35 -8.11
C GLN A 13 -31.81 5.86 -9.04
N TYR A 14 -31.73 4.54 -9.14
CA TYR A 14 -31.16 3.80 -10.25
C TYR A 14 -31.50 4.47 -11.57
N ASN A 15 -30.49 4.97 -12.28
CA ASN A 15 -30.56 5.18 -13.71
C ASN A 15 -29.19 4.89 -14.34
N SER A 16 -29.13 3.74 -15.02
CA SER A 16 -28.19 3.32 -16.06
C SER A 16 -26.69 3.43 -15.77
N LEU A 17 -26.11 2.40 -15.12
CA LEU A 17 -24.73 2.01 -15.41
C LEU A 17 -24.64 1.45 -16.84
N PRO A 18 -23.72 1.92 -17.69
CA PRO A 18 -23.29 1.13 -18.84
C PRO A 18 -22.57 -0.11 -18.31
N GLN A 19 -23.06 -1.29 -18.69
CA GLN A 19 -22.41 -2.58 -18.48
C GLN A 19 -21.03 -2.56 -19.14
N PHE A 20 -19.99 -2.23 -18.36
CA PHE A 20 -18.63 -2.62 -18.70
C PHE A 20 -18.32 -3.90 -17.96
N MET A 21 -18.44 -5.02 -18.68
CA MET A 21 -17.83 -6.28 -18.26
C MET A 21 -16.32 -6.07 -18.16
N PHE A 22 -15.81 -5.90 -16.95
CA PHE A 22 -14.42 -6.20 -16.66
C PHE A 22 -14.29 -7.71 -16.70
N LYS A 23 -13.63 -8.23 -17.75
CA LYS A 23 -13.08 -9.58 -17.71
C LYS A 23 -12.13 -9.63 -16.51
N GLN A 24 -12.39 -10.55 -15.59
CA GLN A 24 -11.40 -11.01 -14.63
C GLN A 24 -10.12 -11.37 -15.39
N THR A 25 -9.09 -10.56 -15.20
CA THR A 25 -7.71 -10.95 -15.46
C THR A 25 -7.09 -11.17 -14.10
N ALA A 26 -6.47 -12.33 -13.90
CA ALA A 26 -5.64 -12.64 -12.75
C ALA A 26 -4.53 -11.59 -12.70
N HIS A 27 -4.75 -10.54 -11.92
CA HIS A 27 -3.75 -9.55 -11.62
C HIS A 27 -2.99 -10.01 -10.39
N ALA A 28 -1.72 -9.64 -10.32
CA ALA A 28 -0.93 -9.71 -9.10
C ALA A 28 -1.60 -8.85 -8.02
N THR A 29 -2.54 -9.46 -7.31
CA THR A 29 -3.11 -8.96 -6.06
C THR A 29 -2.17 -9.42 -4.95
N CYS A 30 -1.89 -8.51 -4.02
CA CYS A 30 -1.64 -8.94 -2.65
C CYS A 30 -2.93 -9.65 -2.22
N ASP A 31 -2.98 -10.97 -2.40
CA ASP A 31 -4.16 -11.82 -2.16
C ASP A 31 -4.40 -12.01 -0.66
N GLU A 32 -4.39 -10.91 0.09
CA GLU A 32 -4.89 -10.89 1.45
C GLU A 32 -6.40 -10.84 1.41
N THR A 33 -6.99 -12.02 1.27
CA THR A 33 -8.39 -12.23 1.60
C THR A 33 -8.51 -12.47 3.11
N PHE A 34 -9.64 -12.10 3.73
CA PHE A 34 -9.95 -12.42 5.13
C PHE A 34 -9.81 -13.91 5.48
N ALA A 35 -9.80 -14.79 4.48
CA ALA A 35 -9.79 -16.24 4.61
C ALA A 35 -8.39 -16.85 4.52
N ASP A 36 -7.33 -16.06 4.27
CA ASP A 36 -5.98 -16.60 4.20
C ASP A 36 -5.52 -17.04 5.60
N ARG A 37 -5.48 -18.37 5.83
CA ARG A 37 -5.14 -18.97 7.12
C ARG A 37 -3.68 -18.69 7.52
N GLY A 38 -2.83 -18.25 6.58
CA GLY A 38 -1.45 -17.80 6.83
C GLY A 38 -1.24 -16.30 6.69
N GLY A 39 -2.29 -15.51 6.41
CA GLY A 39 -2.18 -14.09 6.11
C GLY A 39 -1.72 -13.25 7.31
N PRO A 40 -1.13 -12.05 7.09
CA PRO A 40 -0.61 -11.19 8.15
C PRO A 40 -1.62 -10.90 9.26
N LEU A 41 -2.91 -10.76 8.94
CA LEU A 41 -4.00 -10.53 9.91
C LEU A 41 -4.14 -11.66 10.97
N GLN A 42 -3.80 -12.90 10.64
CA GLN A 42 -3.83 -14.01 11.59
C GLN A 42 -2.57 -14.01 12.48
N LYS A 43 -1.38 -13.77 11.91
CA LYS A 43 -0.14 -13.54 12.68
C LYS A 43 -0.32 -12.38 13.68
N PHE A 44 -0.93 -11.28 13.22
CA PHE A 44 -1.34 -10.16 14.07
C PHE A 44 -2.19 -10.60 15.26
N LYS A 45 -3.14 -11.53 15.06
CA LYS A 45 -4.12 -11.90 16.08
C LYS A 45 -3.49 -12.57 17.30
N GLU A 46 -2.49 -13.43 17.11
CA GLU A 46 -1.90 -14.20 18.20
C GLU A 46 -1.02 -13.35 19.12
N TYR A 47 -0.09 -12.57 18.56
CA TYR A 47 0.76 -11.64 19.33
C TYR A 47 -0.03 -10.51 19.97
N TYR A 48 -1.09 -10.07 19.29
CA TYR A 48 -2.01 -9.10 19.85
C TYR A 48 -2.68 -9.61 21.13
N ILE A 49 -3.05 -10.89 21.19
CA ILE A 49 -3.67 -11.45 22.38
C ILE A 49 -2.68 -11.50 23.54
N SER A 50 -1.42 -11.88 23.30
CA SER A 50 -0.41 -11.92 24.37
C SER A 50 -0.16 -10.54 24.97
N GLU A 51 -0.01 -9.52 24.12
CA GLU A 51 0.18 -8.14 24.58
C GLU A 51 -1.09 -7.59 25.25
N LEU A 52 -2.28 -7.89 24.72
CA LEU A 52 -3.55 -7.49 25.35
C LEU A 52 -3.70 -8.10 26.74
N LYS A 53 -3.32 -9.38 26.91
CA LYS A 53 -3.29 -10.02 28.23
C LYS A 53 -2.31 -9.33 29.17
N ALA A 54 -1.13 -8.95 28.69
CA ALA A 54 -0.14 -8.23 29.50
C ALA A 54 -0.70 -6.89 30.02
N VAL A 55 -1.32 -6.09 29.15
CA VAL A 55 -1.96 -4.83 29.57
C VAL A 55 -3.16 -5.07 30.48
N ALA A 56 -3.95 -6.10 30.22
CA ALA A 56 -5.11 -6.48 31.02
C ALA A 56 -4.76 -6.90 32.47
N THR A 57 -3.51 -7.26 32.76
CA THR A 57 -3.07 -7.48 34.15
C THR A 57 -3.05 -6.19 34.98
N LYS A 58 -2.91 -5.03 34.32
CA LYS A 58 -2.82 -3.70 34.94
C LYS A 58 -4.09 -2.88 34.73
N ASP A 59 -4.90 -3.19 33.72
CA ASP A 59 -6.19 -2.53 33.47
C ASP A 59 -7.38 -3.44 33.85
N LYS A 60 -8.15 -3.01 34.86
CA LYS A 60 -9.27 -3.79 35.40
C LYS A 60 -10.31 -4.17 34.33
N LYS A 61 -10.68 -3.26 33.44
CA LYS A 61 -11.78 -3.47 32.49
C LYS A 61 -11.35 -4.37 31.33
N LEU A 62 -10.10 -4.22 30.85
CA LEU A 62 -9.49 -5.18 29.93
C LEU A 62 -9.30 -6.56 30.59
N GLY A 63 -8.96 -6.60 31.89
CA GLY A 63 -8.89 -7.85 32.67
C GLY A 63 -10.22 -8.59 32.73
N GLU A 64 -11.31 -7.89 33.04
CA GLU A 64 -12.68 -8.43 33.00
C GLU A 64 -13.03 -8.96 31.61
N PHE A 65 -12.66 -8.23 30.56
CA PHE A 65 -12.89 -8.62 29.18
C PHE A 65 -12.11 -9.88 28.77
N ILE A 66 -10.82 -9.96 29.09
CA ILE A 66 -10.01 -11.16 28.81
C ILE A 66 -10.58 -12.38 29.53
N ALA A 67 -10.99 -12.23 30.79
CA ALA A 67 -11.62 -13.33 31.53
C ALA A 67 -12.94 -13.78 30.88
N LEU A 68 -13.75 -12.85 30.34
CA LEU A 68 -14.95 -13.17 29.57
C LEU A 68 -14.61 -13.91 28.27
N LEU A 69 -13.58 -13.47 27.54
CA LEU A 69 -13.12 -14.10 26.31
C LEU A 69 -12.61 -15.53 26.53
N GLU A 70 -11.88 -15.76 27.62
CA GLU A 70 -11.35 -17.09 27.96
C GLU A 70 -12.46 -18.05 28.41
N THR A 71 -13.51 -17.54 29.07
CA THR A 71 -14.66 -18.36 29.51
C THR A 71 -15.64 -18.69 28.39
N GLN A 72 -15.69 -17.89 27.31
CA GLN A 72 -16.55 -18.15 26.16
C GLN A 72 -15.94 -19.10 25.12
N ASN A 73 -14.81 -19.74 25.39
CA ASN A 73 -14.00 -20.45 24.40
C ASN A 73 -13.79 -19.58 23.15
N TRP A 74 -12.83 -18.64 23.26
CA TRP A 74 -12.15 -18.13 22.08
C TRP A 74 -11.93 -19.27 21.08
N PRO A 75 -12.18 -19.12 19.77
CA PRO A 75 -11.86 -20.15 18.79
C PRO A 75 -10.33 -20.18 18.63
N SER A 76 -9.65 -20.65 19.67
CA SER A 76 -8.30 -21.17 19.64
C SER A 76 -8.44 -22.63 19.23
N LYS A 77 -8.08 -22.91 17.98
CA LYS A 77 -8.20 -24.19 17.26
C LYS A 77 -9.60 -24.45 16.68
N GLU A 78 -9.63 -24.38 15.36
CA GLU A 78 -10.64 -24.94 14.46
C GLU A 78 -12.11 -24.68 14.79
N THR A 79 -12.62 -23.57 14.27
CA THR A 79 -13.94 -23.60 13.60
C THR A 79 -13.88 -22.61 12.45
N SER A 80 -13.53 -23.12 11.27
CA SER A 80 -13.77 -22.42 10.01
C SER A 80 -15.26 -22.04 9.92
N PRO A 81 -15.61 -20.85 9.38
CA PRO A 81 -16.99 -20.49 9.04
C PRO A 81 -17.74 -21.53 8.20
N GLN A 82 -17.02 -22.48 7.58
CA GLN A 82 -17.58 -23.57 6.78
C GLN A 82 -18.35 -24.63 7.58
N GLN A 83 -18.14 -24.78 8.90
CA GLN A 83 -18.88 -25.81 9.66
C GLN A 83 -20.23 -25.33 10.22
N THR A 84 -20.41 -24.02 10.41
CA THR A 84 -21.73 -23.46 10.76
C THR A 84 -22.70 -23.55 9.56
N ALA A 85 -22.17 -23.52 8.34
CA ALA A 85 -22.95 -23.74 7.11
C ALA A 85 -23.35 -25.21 6.88
N LYS A 86 -22.64 -26.20 7.45
CA LYS A 86 -22.96 -27.62 7.28
C LYS A 86 -23.97 -28.17 8.29
N ARG A 87 -24.19 -27.49 9.43
CA ARG A 87 -25.17 -27.93 10.42
C ARG A 87 -26.60 -27.48 10.15
N ILE A 88 -26.78 -26.51 9.24
CA ILE A 88 -28.09 -25.98 8.83
C ILE A 88 -28.64 -26.69 7.57
N TRP A 89 -27.85 -27.57 6.94
CA TRP A 89 -28.23 -28.28 5.70
C TRP A 89 -28.56 -29.77 5.88
N LEU A 90 -28.72 -30.27 7.10
CA LEU A 90 -28.98 -31.70 7.38
C LEU A 90 -30.24 -31.99 8.21
N GLU A 91 -31.13 -31.01 8.43
CA GLU A 91 -32.43 -31.26 9.10
C GLU A 91 -33.67 -30.99 8.22
N GLU A 92 -33.50 -30.64 6.95
CA GLU A 92 -34.61 -30.57 5.99
C GLU A 92 -34.22 -31.31 4.70
N ASP A 93 -34.43 -32.63 4.70
CA ASP A 93 -34.99 -33.40 3.58
C ASP A 93 -34.93 -34.90 3.91
N ALA A 94 -35.89 -35.32 4.72
CA ALA A 94 -36.28 -36.72 4.83
C ALA A 94 -37.49 -36.97 3.93
N VAL A 95 -37.28 -37.26 2.64
CA VAL A 95 -38.21 -38.06 1.82
C VAL A 95 -37.43 -38.88 0.81
N SER A 96 -37.85 -40.14 0.72
CA SER A 96 -37.37 -41.25 -0.11
C SER A 96 -37.43 -40.99 -1.62
N ASP A 97 -36.57 -41.68 -2.38
CA ASP A 97 -36.98 -42.87 -3.13
C ASP A 97 -35.77 -43.63 -3.70
N GLU A 98 -35.94 -44.94 -3.71
CA GLU A 98 -35.00 -46.01 -4.05
C GLU A 98 -34.81 -46.19 -5.57
N ASP A 99 -33.87 -47.10 -5.87
CA ASP A 99 -33.61 -47.87 -7.09
C ASP A 99 -32.68 -47.26 -8.17
N ASP A 100 -31.78 -48.00 -8.80
CA ASP A 100 -31.10 -49.27 -8.49
C ASP A 100 -30.02 -49.50 -9.58
N THR A 101 -29.01 -50.30 -9.26
CA THR A 101 -28.15 -51.12 -10.15
C THR A 101 -26.98 -50.53 -10.96
N THR A 102 -25.78 -50.86 -10.46
CA THR A 102 -24.63 -51.57 -11.10
C THR A 102 -24.03 -51.03 -12.41
N ASP A 103 -22.73 -50.71 -12.41
CA ASP A 103 -21.69 -51.74 -12.54
C ASP A 103 -20.29 -51.21 -12.20
N SER A 104 -19.54 -52.10 -11.57
CA SER A 104 -18.20 -52.03 -11.02
C SER A 104 -17.09 -52.10 -12.06
N GLU A 105 -16.00 -51.35 -11.87
CA GLU A 105 -14.64 -51.84 -12.10
C GLU A 105 -13.70 -51.28 -11.02
N GLU A 106 -13.21 -52.20 -10.18
CA GLU A 106 -12.11 -52.01 -9.23
C GLU A 106 -10.79 -51.94 -9.98
N VAL A 107 -9.92 -50.97 -9.67
CA VAL A 107 -8.47 -51.10 -9.91
C VAL A 107 -7.68 -50.45 -8.77
N ASP A 108 -7.00 -51.34 -8.03
CA ASP A 108 -5.82 -51.21 -7.17
C ASP A 108 -5.58 -49.94 -6.35
N THR A 109 -5.76 -50.10 -5.04
CA THR A 109 -5.15 -49.32 -3.97
C THR A 109 -3.67 -49.70 -3.81
N THR A 110 -2.76 -48.80 -4.17
CA THR A 110 -1.40 -48.79 -3.61
C THR A 110 -1.23 -47.53 -2.76
N ASP A 111 -1.16 -47.77 -1.45
CA ASP A 111 -0.63 -46.92 -0.38
C ASP A 111 -0.02 -45.58 -0.82
N SER A 112 -0.79 -44.50 -0.68
CA SER A 112 -0.24 -43.16 -0.51
C SER A 112 0.02 -42.97 0.98
N GLU A 113 1.28 -43.07 1.37
CA GLU A 113 1.76 -42.58 2.66
C GLU A 113 1.29 -41.13 2.84
N ASP A 114 0.59 -40.87 3.94
CA ASP A 114 0.29 -39.54 4.46
C ASP A 114 1.59 -38.73 4.52
N SER A 115 1.82 -37.87 3.53
CA SER A 115 2.83 -36.83 3.64
C SER A 115 2.24 -35.74 4.51
N ASP A 116 2.54 -35.81 5.81
CA ASP A 116 2.47 -34.69 6.72
C ASP A 116 3.21 -33.51 6.07
N TYR A 117 2.45 -32.59 5.45
CA TYR A 117 2.95 -31.26 5.15
C TYR A 117 3.10 -30.58 6.50
N ASP A 118 4.31 -30.66 7.06
CA ASP A 118 4.75 -29.77 8.12
C ASP A 118 4.48 -28.33 7.66
N GLU A 119 3.46 -27.70 8.25
CA GLU A 119 3.23 -26.25 8.17
C GLU A 119 4.46 -25.56 8.76
N VAL A 120 5.41 -25.19 7.90
CA VAL A 120 6.53 -24.33 8.27
C VAL A 120 5.95 -22.95 8.56
N MET A 121 5.63 -22.69 9.82
CA MET A 121 5.42 -21.34 10.34
C MET A 121 6.70 -20.53 10.06
N ASP A 122 6.61 -19.50 9.22
CA ASP A 122 7.74 -18.56 9.01
C ASP A 122 8.21 -18.02 10.38
N ASP A 123 9.51 -18.17 10.68
CA ASP A 123 10.13 -17.63 11.89
C ASP A 123 10.00 -16.10 11.94
N ILE A 124 9.24 -15.59 12.92
CA ILE A 124 9.09 -14.15 13.15
C ILE A 124 10.36 -13.60 13.78
N THR A 125 10.88 -12.51 13.21
CA THR A 125 12.08 -11.84 13.69
C THR A 125 11.81 -11.03 14.97
N GLU A 126 12.81 -10.87 15.82
CA GLU A 126 12.69 -10.03 17.03
C GLU A 126 12.29 -8.60 16.71
N ARG A 127 12.74 -8.07 15.57
CA ARG A 127 12.37 -6.76 15.06
C ARG A 127 10.86 -6.64 14.80
N GLU A 128 10.26 -7.65 14.19
CA GLU A 128 8.82 -7.69 13.93
C GLU A 128 8.03 -7.75 15.24
N LEU A 129 8.45 -8.55 16.22
CA LEU A 129 7.82 -8.61 17.55
C LEU A 129 7.77 -7.24 18.22
N VAL A 130 8.88 -6.51 18.18
CA VAL A 130 8.95 -5.16 18.77
C VAL A 130 8.04 -4.19 18.03
N LEU A 131 8.00 -4.26 16.69
CA LEU A 131 7.08 -3.45 15.89
C LEU A 131 5.61 -3.76 16.20
N PHE A 132 5.24 -5.04 16.37
CA PHE A 132 3.89 -5.42 16.81
C PHE A 132 3.55 -4.81 18.15
N LYS A 133 4.46 -4.88 19.13
CA LYS A 133 4.26 -4.27 20.46
C LYS A 133 4.06 -2.75 20.37
N ILE A 134 4.89 -2.07 19.58
CA ILE A 134 4.80 -0.61 19.36
C ILE A 134 3.45 -0.22 18.74
N GLU A 135 3.02 -0.91 17.67
CA GLU A 135 1.72 -0.65 17.04
C GLU A 135 0.56 -0.95 17.96
N PHE A 136 0.67 -2.01 18.77
CA PHE A 136 -0.37 -2.38 19.73
C PHE A 136 -0.55 -1.33 20.82
N HIS A 137 0.54 -0.83 21.41
CA HIS A 137 0.45 0.27 22.37
C HIS A 137 -0.14 1.54 21.74
N SER A 138 0.24 1.85 20.49
CA SER A 138 -0.35 2.97 19.74
C SER A 138 -1.85 2.77 19.57
N PHE A 139 -2.28 1.55 19.26
CA PHE A 139 -3.69 1.20 19.07
C PHE A 139 -4.52 1.43 20.34
N ILE A 140 -4.07 0.93 21.51
CA ILE A 140 -4.75 1.14 22.80
C ILE A 140 -4.99 2.63 23.05
N HIS A 141 -3.93 3.42 22.92
CA HIS A 141 -3.96 4.86 23.13
C HIS A 141 -4.93 5.56 22.17
N LYS A 142 -5.02 5.15 20.91
CA LYS A 142 -6.00 5.70 19.95
C LYS A 142 -7.44 5.38 20.33
N VAL A 143 -7.72 4.16 20.80
CA VAL A 143 -9.05 3.79 21.30
C VAL A 143 -9.44 4.68 22.49
N TRP A 144 -8.51 4.91 23.42
CA TRP A 144 -8.75 5.78 24.57
C TRP A 144 -8.94 7.25 24.18
N LEU A 145 -8.13 7.79 23.27
CA LEU A 145 -8.30 9.14 22.74
C LEU A 145 -9.65 9.31 22.04
N ARG A 146 -10.12 8.31 21.28
CA ARG A 146 -11.47 8.31 20.68
C ARG A 146 -12.54 8.45 21.76
N ARG A 147 -12.47 7.66 22.84
CA ARG A 147 -13.43 7.73 23.95
C ARG A 147 -13.41 9.10 24.63
N ILE A 148 -12.22 9.65 24.90
CA ILE A 148 -12.05 10.99 25.47
C ILE A 148 -12.72 12.05 24.57
N GLY A 149 -12.51 11.96 23.25
CA GLY A 149 -13.13 12.85 22.26
C GLY A 149 -14.65 12.75 22.24
N LEU A 150 -15.20 11.54 22.23
CA LEU A 150 -16.65 11.31 22.26
C LEU A 150 -17.32 11.85 23.52
N SER A 151 -16.67 11.72 24.68
CA SER A 151 -17.16 12.30 25.94
C SER A 151 -17.21 13.82 25.87
N ARG A 152 -16.22 14.46 25.22
CA ARG A 152 -16.19 15.92 25.00
C ARG A 152 -17.33 16.38 24.09
N GLU A 153 -17.57 15.69 22.98
CA GLU A 153 -18.63 16.04 22.02
C GLU A 153 -20.05 15.91 22.59
N LYS A 154 -20.26 14.93 23.48
CA LYS A 154 -21.54 14.74 24.18
C LYS A 154 -21.83 15.83 25.22
N GLY A 155 -20.91 16.79 25.40
CA GLY A 155 -21.06 17.88 26.36
C GLY A 155 -21.07 17.38 27.80
N ASP A 156 -20.42 16.24 28.05
CA ASP A 156 -20.37 15.66 29.39
C ASP A 156 -19.63 16.63 30.31
N THR A 157 -20.34 17.15 31.30
CA THR A 157 -19.85 18.22 32.19
C THR A 157 -18.69 17.77 33.08
N SER A 158 -18.31 16.49 33.01
CA SER A 158 -17.18 15.88 33.72
C SER A 158 -15.86 15.94 32.97
N TYR A 159 -15.72 16.76 31.90
CA TYR A 159 -14.42 17.02 31.28
C TYR A 159 -13.52 17.85 32.21
N ASP A 160 -13.05 17.20 33.28
CA ASP A 160 -12.24 17.74 34.34
C ASP A 160 -10.75 17.78 33.94
N SER A 161 -9.98 18.59 34.65
CA SER A 161 -8.53 18.68 34.62
C SER A 161 -7.83 17.31 34.57
N SER A 162 -8.31 16.31 35.30
CA SER A 162 -7.71 14.97 35.32
C SER A 162 -7.79 14.23 33.98
N LEU A 163 -8.89 14.38 33.23
CA LEU A 163 -9.01 13.80 31.88
C LEU A 163 -8.14 14.53 30.85
N ARG A 164 -7.92 15.83 31.02
CA ARG A 164 -6.95 16.59 30.20
C ARG A 164 -5.52 16.12 30.46
N ASP A 165 -5.19 15.85 31.72
CA ASP A 165 -3.88 15.33 32.10
C ASP A 165 -3.65 13.92 31.54
N LEU A 166 -4.68 13.07 31.54
CA LEU A 166 -4.64 11.78 30.85
C LEU A 166 -4.43 11.96 29.34
N GLU A 167 -5.24 12.79 28.67
CA GLU A 167 -5.13 13.06 27.23
C GLU A 167 -3.71 13.54 26.86
N LEU A 168 -3.15 14.49 27.62
CA LEU A 168 -1.78 14.97 27.43
C LEU A 168 -0.74 13.87 27.63
N THR A 169 -0.93 13.01 28.63
CA THR A 169 -0.02 11.88 28.88
C THR A 169 -0.07 10.87 27.73
N ILE A 170 -1.25 10.60 27.18
CA ILE A 170 -1.41 9.74 26.00
C ILE A 170 -0.70 10.36 24.78
N HIS A 171 -0.83 11.66 24.56
CA HIS A 171 -0.12 12.35 23.47
C HIS A 171 1.41 12.23 23.61
N ASN A 172 1.94 12.45 24.81
CA ASN A 172 3.38 12.27 25.07
C ASN A 172 3.83 10.81 24.81
N ALA A 173 2.98 9.84 25.17
CA ALA A 173 3.27 8.43 24.89
C ALA A 173 3.25 8.12 23.39
N GLN A 174 2.34 8.71 22.61
CA GLN A 174 2.30 8.57 21.14
C GLN A 174 3.53 9.20 20.46
N GLU A 175 4.04 10.31 20.97
CA GLU A 175 5.30 10.91 20.49
C GLU A 175 6.48 9.96 20.75
N ASN A 176 6.54 9.34 21.93
CA ASN A 176 7.56 8.34 22.24
C ASN A 176 7.45 7.10 21.32
N ILE A 177 6.24 6.56 21.15
CA ILE A 177 5.96 5.46 20.21
C ILE A 177 6.45 5.79 18.80
N THR A 178 6.17 7.01 18.32
CA THR A 178 6.61 7.49 17.00
C THR A 178 8.13 7.47 16.88
N ARG A 179 8.82 7.97 17.91
CA ARG A 179 10.29 7.95 17.98
C ARG A 179 10.84 6.52 17.98
N CYS A 180 10.31 5.63 18.81
CA CYS A 180 10.76 4.24 18.87
C CYS A 180 10.52 3.51 17.55
N LYS A 181 9.35 3.70 16.93
CA LYS A 181 9.02 3.15 15.60
C LYS A 181 10.04 3.59 14.56
N PHE A 182 10.40 4.88 14.55
CA PHE A 182 11.41 5.41 13.64
C PHE A 182 12.78 4.75 13.85
N ILE A 183 13.21 4.59 15.09
CA ILE A 183 14.50 3.98 15.43
C ILE A 183 14.55 2.51 14.99
N VAL A 184 13.54 1.71 15.36
CA VAL A 184 13.46 0.28 14.99
C VAL A 184 13.41 0.11 13.47
N LYS A 185 12.78 1.02 12.73
CA LYS A 185 12.76 0.99 11.26
C LYS A 185 14.09 1.40 10.61
N LYS A 186 14.94 2.18 11.28
CA LYS A 186 16.18 2.74 10.70
C LYS A 186 17.48 2.02 11.05
N ILE A 187 17.56 1.29 12.16
CA ILE A 187 18.79 0.60 12.54
C ILE A 187 18.90 -0.73 11.80
N TYR A 188 20.05 -0.96 11.16
CA TYR A 188 20.35 -2.15 10.36
C TYR A 188 21.55 -2.95 10.86
N ASN A 189 22.37 -2.36 11.74
CA ASN A 189 23.41 -3.12 12.42
C ASN A 189 22.73 -3.94 13.51
N GLU A 190 22.89 -5.28 13.48
CA GLU A 190 22.19 -6.17 14.39
C GLU A 190 22.54 -5.89 15.85
N ASP A 191 23.81 -5.64 16.18
CA ASP A 191 24.23 -5.35 17.56
C ASP A 191 23.64 -4.01 18.08
N GLU A 192 23.61 -2.98 17.22
CA GLU A 192 23.00 -1.68 17.51
C GLU A 192 21.48 -1.79 17.61
N LEU A 193 20.86 -2.59 16.74
CA LEU A 193 19.42 -2.85 16.73
C LEU A 193 19.01 -3.53 18.03
N GLN A 194 19.76 -4.54 18.46
CA GLN A 194 19.52 -5.28 19.70
C GLN A 194 19.61 -4.37 20.93
N GLN A 195 20.62 -3.51 21.01
CA GLN A 195 20.72 -2.56 22.10
C GLN A 195 19.58 -1.54 22.07
N SER A 196 19.24 -1.03 20.89
CA SER A 196 18.17 -0.06 20.72
C SER A 196 16.80 -0.66 21.00
N ILE A 197 16.56 -1.91 20.62
CA ILE A 197 15.34 -2.66 20.96
C ILE A 197 15.14 -2.70 22.47
N ARG A 198 16.18 -3.04 23.24
CA ARG A 198 16.10 -3.08 24.71
C ARG A 198 15.74 -1.72 25.30
N GLU A 199 16.49 -0.68 24.94
CA GLU A 199 16.27 0.68 25.45
C GLU A 199 14.88 1.23 25.07
N ASN A 200 14.43 0.99 23.83
CA ASN A 200 13.11 1.43 23.38
C ASN A 200 11.98 0.64 24.04
N THR A 201 12.18 -0.66 24.30
CA THR A 201 11.16 -1.49 24.98
C THR A 201 10.93 -1.02 26.41
N ASP A 202 12.01 -0.73 27.15
CA ASP A 202 11.92 -0.17 28.51
C ASP A 202 11.23 1.20 28.50
N SER A 203 11.58 2.07 27.54
CA SER A 203 10.95 3.38 27.39
C SER A 203 9.45 3.28 27.05
N LEU A 204 9.06 2.32 26.20
CA LEU A 204 7.66 2.06 25.86
C LEU A 204 6.86 1.59 27.08
N GLU A 205 7.44 0.70 27.88
CA GLU A 205 6.81 0.17 29.08
C GLU A 205 6.64 1.26 30.14
N GLU A 206 7.66 2.11 30.32
CA GLU A 206 7.57 3.27 31.21
C GLU A 206 6.47 4.24 30.78
N ALA A 207 6.39 4.54 29.47
CA ALA A 207 5.34 5.41 28.93
C ALA A 207 3.94 4.80 29.12
N LEU A 208 3.77 3.50 28.85
CA LEU A 208 2.51 2.80 29.06
C LEU A 208 2.10 2.82 30.54
N ASN A 209 3.02 2.52 31.47
CA ASN A 209 2.73 2.54 32.91
C ASN A 209 2.27 3.93 33.38
N LYS A 210 2.92 5.00 32.92
CA LYS A 210 2.50 6.38 33.23
C LYS A 210 1.09 6.67 32.71
N VAL A 211 0.74 6.20 31.51
CA VAL A 211 -0.61 6.36 30.98
C VAL A 211 -1.61 5.58 31.82
N LEU A 212 -1.30 4.34 32.22
CA LEU A 212 -2.18 3.52 33.05
C LEU A 212 -2.42 4.13 34.44
N GLU A 213 -1.37 4.65 35.09
CA GLU A 213 -1.48 5.39 36.35
C GLU A 213 -2.41 6.61 36.20
N LYS A 214 -2.19 7.44 35.17
CA LYS A 214 -3.04 8.61 34.91
C LYS A 214 -4.46 8.24 34.53
N LYS A 215 -4.65 7.09 33.87
CA LYS A 215 -5.97 6.56 33.52
C LYS A 215 -6.75 6.22 34.77
N GLU A 216 -6.13 5.53 35.73
CA GLU A 216 -6.74 5.23 37.03
C GLU A 216 -7.06 6.50 37.82
N GLU A 217 -6.10 7.44 37.92
CA GLU A 217 -6.30 8.72 38.61
C GLU A 217 -7.44 9.56 38.03
N SER A 218 -7.62 9.52 36.70
CA SER A 218 -8.66 10.28 36.01
C SER A 218 -10.07 9.69 36.15
N GLY A 219 -10.20 8.47 36.65
CA GLY A 219 -11.47 7.74 36.65
C GLY A 219 -11.99 7.42 35.23
N PHE A 220 -11.09 7.36 34.24
CA PHE A 220 -11.46 7.04 32.87
C PHE A 220 -11.97 5.60 32.77
N GLU A 221 -13.19 5.44 32.27
CA GLU A 221 -13.83 4.14 32.06
C GLU A 221 -14.04 3.85 30.57
N MET A 222 -13.68 2.63 30.17
CA MET A 222 -14.02 2.08 28.86
C MET A 222 -15.46 1.54 28.89
N THR A 223 -16.14 1.70 27.75
CA THR A 223 -17.46 1.12 27.50
C THR A 223 -17.33 -0.21 26.75
N ASP A 224 -18.42 -0.97 26.68
CA ASP A 224 -18.47 -2.22 25.92
C ASP A 224 -18.22 -1.99 24.42
N GLU A 225 -18.59 -0.82 23.88
CA GLU A 225 -18.27 -0.42 22.51
C GLU A 225 -16.75 -0.31 22.29
N ASP A 226 -16.01 0.27 23.24
CA ASP A 226 -14.56 0.39 23.12
C ASP A 226 -13.88 -0.99 23.16
N ILE A 227 -14.42 -1.89 23.98
CA ILE A 227 -13.94 -3.26 24.11
C ILE A 227 -14.12 -4.03 22.80
N LEU A 228 -15.26 -3.85 22.12
CA LEU A 228 -15.51 -4.48 20.81
C LEU A 228 -14.50 -4.06 19.75
N LEU A 229 -13.99 -2.81 19.80
CA LEU A 229 -12.95 -2.34 18.87
C LEU A 229 -11.66 -3.15 18.95
N PHE A 230 -11.29 -3.69 20.12
CA PHE A 230 -10.11 -4.55 20.27
C PHE A 230 -10.27 -5.90 19.55
N GLN A 231 -11.52 -6.34 19.30
CA GLN A 231 -11.79 -7.60 18.60
C GLN A 231 -11.74 -7.45 17.09
N GLN A 232 -12.05 -6.27 16.56
CA GLN A 232 -12.23 -6.06 15.13
C GLN A 232 -10.89 -5.98 14.37
N PRO A 233 -10.61 -6.90 13.42
CA PRO A 233 -9.38 -6.85 12.62
C PRO A 233 -9.28 -5.59 11.75
N THR A 234 -10.42 -5.10 11.24
CA THR A 234 -10.53 -3.89 10.41
C THR A 234 -10.06 -2.65 11.15
N VAL A 235 -10.46 -2.49 12.41
CA VAL A 235 -10.07 -1.34 13.25
C VAL A 235 -8.56 -1.34 13.53
N ARG A 236 -7.98 -2.53 13.75
CA ARG A 236 -6.54 -2.69 13.93
C ARG A 236 -5.77 -2.32 12.66
N LEU A 237 -6.24 -2.81 11.52
CA LEU A 237 -5.70 -2.44 10.20
C LEU A 237 -5.77 -0.93 9.97
N CYS A 238 -6.91 -0.29 10.27
CA CYS A 238 -7.06 1.16 10.20
C CYS A 238 -6.00 1.88 11.05
N SER A 239 -5.81 1.45 12.30
CA SER A 239 -4.81 2.03 13.19
C SER A 239 -3.40 1.92 12.60
N SER A 240 -3.01 0.75 12.10
CA SER A 240 -1.68 0.51 11.51
C SER A 240 -1.44 1.33 10.25
N LEU A 241 -2.48 1.56 9.45
CA LEU A 241 -2.44 2.39 8.25
C LEU A 241 -2.61 3.91 8.53
N GLY A 242 -2.82 4.30 9.80
CA GLY A 242 -3.07 5.70 10.17
C GLY A 242 -4.42 6.25 9.69
N LEU A 243 -5.37 5.36 9.40
CA LEU A 243 -6.75 5.70 9.08
C LEU A 243 -7.55 5.88 10.37
N LYS A 244 -8.66 6.63 10.28
CA LYS A 244 -9.66 6.71 11.37
C LYS A 244 -10.17 5.30 11.69
N LEU A 245 -10.39 5.04 12.98
CA LEU A 245 -10.72 3.69 13.48
C LEU A 245 -12.00 3.12 12.86
N ASP A 246 -12.95 3.99 12.51
CA ASP A 246 -14.25 3.67 11.91
C ASP A 246 -14.23 3.69 10.37
N PHE A 247 -13.07 3.89 9.75
CA PHE A 247 -12.98 4.11 8.30
C PHE A 247 -13.53 2.93 7.49
N LEU A 248 -13.29 1.72 8.00
CA LEU A 248 -13.68 0.45 7.38
C LEU A 248 -15.03 -0.10 7.86
N ASP A 249 -15.74 0.55 8.79
CA ASP A 249 -17.06 0.10 9.29
C ASP A 249 -18.08 -0.06 8.17
N ARG A 250 -17.90 0.70 7.07
CA ARG A 250 -18.75 0.60 5.89
C ARG A 250 -18.64 -0.75 5.16
N LEU A 251 -17.60 -1.54 5.40
CA LEU A 251 -17.47 -2.90 4.86
C LEU A 251 -18.61 -3.81 5.35
N ASP A 252 -19.08 -3.61 6.58
CA ASP A 252 -20.18 -4.39 7.19
C ASP A 252 -21.51 -4.21 6.44
N THR A 253 -21.61 -3.20 5.57
CA THR A 253 -22.81 -2.93 4.77
C THR A 253 -22.80 -3.62 3.40
N PHE A 254 -21.68 -4.22 2.99
CA PHE A 254 -21.57 -4.90 1.71
C PHE A 254 -21.98 -6.37 1.86
N PRO A 255 -22.78 -6.89 0.91
CA PRO A 255 -23.02 -8.32 0.79
C PRO A 255 -21.70 -9.11 0.62
N ASP A 256 -21.62 -10.30 1.22
CA ASP A 256 -20.42 -11.16 1.21
C ASP A 256 -19.94 -11.47 -0.22
N ASP A 257 -20.86 -11.67 -1.16
CA ASP A 257 -20.55 -11.93 -2.57
C ASP A 257 -19.85 -10.76 -3.25
N HIS A 258 -20.13 -9.52 -2.84
CA HIS A 258 -19.45 -8.34 -3.37
C HIS A 258 -18.10 -8.08 -2.72
N PHE A 259 -17.98 -8.42 -1.43
CA PHE A 259 -16.80 -8.15 -0.64
C PHE A 259 -15.56 -8.90 -1.17
N HIS A 260 -15.72 -10.18 -1.51
CA HIS A 260 -14.61 -11.06 -1.92
C HIS A 260 -14.08 -10.84 -3.35
N HIS A 261 -14.69 -9.93 -4.13
CA HIS A 261 -14.22 -9.63 -5.49
C HIS A 261 -13.00 -8.69 -5.53
N ARG A 262 -12.54 -8.17 -4.39
CA ARG A 262 -11.43 -7.21 -4.31
C ARG A 262 -10.58 -7.44 -3.06
N SER A 263 -9.32 -7.04 -3.12
CA SER A 263 -8.45 -7.03 -1.95
C SER A 263 -8.86 -5.93 -0.96
N LEU A 264 -8.39 -6.04 0.30
CA LEU A 264 -8.57 -4.97 1.29
C LEU A 264 -7.90 -3.66 0.87
N CYS A 265 -6.71 -3.74 0.27
CA CYS A 265 -6.02 -2.57 -0.28
C CYS A 265 -6.90 -1.86 -1.32
N ASP A 266 -7.53 -2.60 -2.22
CA ASP A 266 -8.42 -2.03 -3.24
C ASP A 266 -9.63 -1.32 -2.61
N TRP A 267 -10.26 -1.94 -1.60
CA TRP A 267 -11.39 -1.33 -0.90
C TRP A 267 -11.00 -0.01 -0.22
N ILE A 268 -9.86 0.02 0.46
CA ILE A 268 -9.34 1.23 1.09
C ILE A 268 -9.10 2.33 0.05
N THR A 269 -8.42 2.00 -1.06
CA THR A 269 -8.19 2.94 -2.17
C THR A 269 -9.50 3.49 -2.73
N ILE A 270 -10.50 2.64 -2.96
CA ILE A 270 -11.83 3.05 -3.44
C ILE A 270 -12.50 4.02 -2.45
N PHE A 271 -12.42 3.75 -1.15
CA PHE A 271 -13.00 4.61 -0.13
C PHE A 271 -12.31 5.97 -0.05
N LEU A 272 -10.98 6.01 -0.12
CA LEU A 272 -10.21 7.25 -0.18
C LEU A 272 -10.60 8.09 -1.40
N GLN A 273 -10.73 7.46 -2.58
CA GLN A 273 -11.15 8.12 -3.81
C GLN A 273 -12.59 8.66 -3.72
N ASN A 274 -13.51 7.89 -3.16
CA ASN A 274 -14.91 8.31 -3.00
C ASN A 274 -15.06 9.44 -1.98
N ASN A 275 -14.32 9.39 -0.88
CA ASN A 275 -14.28 10.47 0.10
C ASN A 275 -13.67 11.73 -0.52
N SER A 276 -12.56 11.60 -1.26
CA SER A 276 -11.97 12.69 -2.04
C SER A 276 -13.01 13.29 -2.98
N LYS A 277 -13.76 12.46 -3.73
CA LYS A 277 -14.87 12.90 -4.62
C LYS A 277 -15.98 13.70 -3.95
N SER A 278 -16.05 13.72 -2.62
CA SER A 278 -17.04 14.48 -1.85
C SER A 278 -16.52 15.82 -1.30
N VAL A 279 -15.20 16.06 -1.30
CA VAL A 279 -14.56 17.31 -0.82
C VAL A 279 -14.77 18.45 -1.83
N SER A 280 -14.67 19.75 -1.54
CA SER A 280 -14.76 20.77 -2.61
C SER A 280 -13.56 20.72 -3.58
N LEU A 281 -13.72 21.10 -4.86
CA LEU A 281 -12.62 21.09 -5.83
C LEU A 281 -11.42 21.91 -5.35
N GLU A 282 -11.66 23.11 -4.80
CA GLU A 282 -10.65 24.01 -4.24
C GLU A 282 -9.77 23.31 -3.20
N ARG A 283 -10.40 22.59 -2.26
CA ARG A 283 -9.70 21.87 -1.18
C ARG A 283 -8.94 20.63 -1.67
N ARG A 284 -9.30 20.09 -2.84
CA ARG A 284 -8.62 18.93 -3.44
C ARG A 284 -7.44 19.29 -4.33
N THR A 285 -7.23 20.57 -4.66
CA THR A 285 -6.13 21.00 -5.54
C THR A 285 -4.76 20.95 -4.88
N ARG A 286 -4.69 20.86 -3.55
CA ARG A 286 -3.44 20.78 -2.79
C ARG A 286 -3.56 19.74 -1.70
N LEU A 287 -2.44 19.06 -1.42
CA LEU A 287 -2.36 18.17 -0.27
C LEU A 287 -2.29 19.02 1.01
N THR A 288 -3.25 18.80 1.90
CA THR A 288 -3.34 19.49 3.19
C THR A 288 -3.75 18.52 4.27
N LEU A 289 -3.52 18.87 5.54
CA LEU A 289 -4.02 18.11 6.68
C LEU A 289 -5.55 17.99 6.63
N GLU A 290 -6.26 19.08 6.28
CA GLU A 290 -7.72 19.05 6.14
C GLU A 290 -8.19 18.07 5.06
N LEU A 291 -7.48 17.98 3.94
CA LEU A 291 -7.79 16.99 2.90
C LEU A 291 -7.60 15.57 3.42
N LEU A 292 -6.47 15.28 4.09
CA LEU A 292 -6.17 13.96 4.65
C LEU A 292 -7.21 13.54 5.71
N ASP A 293 -7.58 14.46 6.60
CA ASP A 293 -8.66 14.25 7.58
C ASP A 293 -10.01 13.97 6.90
N SER A 294 -10.34 14.75 5.86
CA SER A 294 -11.59 14.61 5.12
C SER A 294 -11.68 13.29 4.35
N ILE A 295 -10.56 12.76 3.86
CA ILE A 295 -10.57 11.49 3.13
C ILE A 295 -10.49 10.27 4.04
N GLY A 296 -10.10 10.43 5.31
CA GLY A 296 -10.22 9.38 6.32
C GLY A 296 -8.97 9.07 7.14
N PHE A 297 -7.92 9.90 7.08
CA PHE A 297 -6.73 9.73 7.93
C PHE A 297 -6.93 10.31 9.32
N ASP A 298 -6.31 9.68 10.30
CA ASP A 298 -6.13 10.22 11.64
C ASP A 298 -4.97 11.22 11.61
N LEU A 299 -5.24 12.48 11.95
CA LEU A 299 -4.26 13.57 11.97
C LEU A 299 -3.12 13.37 12.97
N LEU A 300 -3.29 12.51 13.96
CA LEU A 300 -2.26 12.16 14.94
C LEU A 300 -1.36 11.00 14.47
N SER A 301 -1.66 10.41 13.31
CA SER A 301 -0.89 9.28 12.80
C SER A 301 0.38 9.73 12.07
N THR A 302 1.43 8.93 12.22
CA THR A 302 2.70 9.07 11.47
C THR A 302 2.53 8.87 9.96
N ALA A 303 1.40 8.28 9.52
CA ALA A 303 1.03 8.18 8.12
C ALA A 303 0.86 9.57 7.49
N VAL A 304 0.19 10.50 8.17
CA VAL A 304 -0.03 11.87 7.70
C VAL A 304 1.30 12.58 7.49
N GLU A 305 2.22 12.50 8.46
CA GLU A 305 3.56 13.06 8.32
C GLU A 305 4.33 12.46 7.15
N THR A 306 4.25 11.14 6.99
CA THR A 306 4.91 10.42 5.90
C THR A 306 4.38 10.84 4.53
N ILE A 307 3.06 10.91 4.36
CA ILE A 307 2.40 11.33 3.12
C ILE A 307 2.79 12.78 2.80
N MET A 308 2.74 13.68 3.78
CA MET A 308 3.12 15.09 3.61
C MET A 308 4.60 15.21 3.24
N ALA A 309 5.50 14.54 3.95
CA ALA A 309 6.93 14.54 3.68
C ALA A 309 7.24 14.04 2.26
N ARG A 310 6.66 12.90 1.87
CA ARG A 310 6.78 12.32 0.51
C ARG A 310 6.32 13.29 -0.57
N SER A 311 5.17 13.94 -0.38
CA SER A 311 4.67 14.92 -1.34
C SER A 311 5.61 16.11 -1.52
N SER A 312 6.27 16.53 -0.44
CA SER A 312 7.17 17.69 -0.45
C SER A 312 8.55 17.41 -1.06
N LYS A 313 8.87 16.13 -1.35
CA LYS A 313 10.16 15.75 -1.94
C LYS A 313 10.25 16.14 -3.41
N GLY A 314 11.23 16.99 -3.72
CA GLY A 314 11.54 17.40 -5.09
C GLY A 314 10.35 18.01 -5.83
N ASN A 315 10.08 17.52 -7.04
CA ASN A 315 9.04 18.06 -7.93
C ASN A 315 7.84 17.13 -8.18
N THR A 316 7.73 16.01 -7.46
CA THR A 316 6.68 14.99 -7.66
C THR A 316 5.27 15.51 -7.35
N GLN A 317 5.13 16.47 -6.43
CA GLN A 317 3.86 17.12 -6.10
C GLN A 317 3.13 17.74 -7.30
N TYR A 318 3.84 18.09 -8.37
CA TYR A 318 3.23 18.67 -9.57
C TYR A 318 2.70 17.62 -10.55
N HIS A 319 3.05 16.35 -10.33
CA HIS A 319 2.76 15.24 -11.24
C HIS A 319 1.77 14.23 -10.66
N ILE A 320 1.50 14.27 -9.36
CA ILE A 320 0.63 13.35 -8.61
C ILE A 320 -0.52 14.16 -8.02
N GLU A 321 -1.75 13.67 -8.19
CA GLU A 321 -2.92 14.33 -7.61
C GLU A 321 -2.84 14.31 -6.07
N PRO A 322 -3.30 15.36 -5.37
CA PRO A 322 -3.20 15.42 -3.91
C PRO A 322 -3.74 14.19 -3.17
N CYS A 323 -4.92 13.69 -3.52
CA CYS A 323 -5.46 12.49 -2.86
C CYS A 323 -4.74 11.20 -3.27
N GLU A 324 -4.07 11.17 -4.42
CA GLU A 324 -3.33 9.99 -4.88
C GLU A 324 -2.12 9.71 -3.96
N TRP A 325 -1.57 10.71 -3.28
CA TRP A 325 -0.50 10.51 -2.29
C TRP A 325 -0.92 9.57 -1.15
N ALA A 326 -2.18 9.62 -0.73
CA ALA A 326 -2.71 8.69 0.25
C ALA A 326 -2.79 7.26 -0.32
N GLU A 327 -3.23 7.10 -1.56
CA GLU A 327 -3.31 5.78 -2.22
C GLU A 327 -1.94 5.15 -2.40
N ILE A 328 -0.94 5.97 -2.77
CA ILE A 328 0.45 5.55 -2.89
C ILE A 328 0.98 5.06 -1.54
N PHE A 329 0.70 5.79 -0.46
CA PHE A 329 1.10 5.39 0.88
C PHE A 329 0.47 4.06 1.28
N ILE A 330 -0.85 3.90 1.12
CA ILE A 330 -1.53 2.65 1.48
C ILE A 330 -0.91 1.46 0.75
N ARG A 331 -0.73 1.56 -0.58
CA ARG A 331 -0.14 0.46 -1.35
C ARG A 331 1.31 0.16 -0.96
N ASP A 332 2.10 1.19 -0.65
CA ASP A 332 3.46 1.01 -0.15
C ASP A 332 3.49 0.30 1.21
N GLU A 333 2.54 0.59 2.10
CA GLU A 333 2.41 -0.13 3.38
C GLU A 333 2.02 -1.60 3.17
N PHE A 334 1.07 -1.92 2.29
CA PHE A 334 0.74 -3.32 1.97
C PHE A 334 1.92 -4.07 1.33
N ASN A 335 2.73 -3.40 0.51
CA ASN A 335 3.86 -4.05 -0.16
C ASN A 335 5.07 -4.24 0.76
N HIS A 336 5.33 -3.28 1.66
CA HIS A 336 6.64 -3.16 2.31
C HIS A 336 6.59 -2.95 3.84
N ASN A 337 5.41 -2.83 4.46
CA ASN A 337 5.35 -2.82 5.93
C ASN A 337 5.53 -4.26 6.43
N PRO A 338 6.54 -4.56 7.27
CA PRO A 338 6.77 -5.91 7.80
C PRO A 338 5.59 -6.51 8.55
N LEU A 339 4.68 -5.67 9.04
CA LEU A 339 3.49 -6.14 9.73
C LEU A 339 2.38 -6.53 8.75
N LEU A 340 2.30 -5.88 7.59
CA LEU A 340 1.24 -6.10 6.59
C LEU A 340 1.70 -6.92 5.38
N SER A 341 2.99 -7.17 5.23
CA SER A 341 3.55 -7.89 4.09
C SER A 341 4.20 -9.16 4.58
N SER A 342 3.93 -10.29 3.91
CA SER A 342 4.39 -11.62 4.33
C SER A 342 5.90 -11.80 4.23
N ARG A 343 6.60 -11.00 3.41
CA ARG A 343 8.07 -11.03 3.24
C ARG A 343 8.61 -9.65 2.90
N VAL A 344 9.29 -9.01 3.86
CA VAL A 344 10.03 -7.76 3.62
C VAL A 344 11.52 -8.02 3.71
N ASP A 345 12.05 -8.68 2.70
CA ASP A 345 13.49 -8.79 2.54
C ASP A 345 14.10 -7.39 2.34
N LYS A 346 15.35 -7.22 2.81
CA LYS A 346 16.08 -5.97 2.62
C LYS A 346 16.21 -5.61 1.13
N PHE A 347 16.50 -6.61 0.32
CA PHE A 347 16.60 -6.56 -1.14
C PHE A 347 15.93 -7.80 -1.76
N PRO A 348 15.40 -7.72 -2.99
CA PRO A 348 14.74 -8.86 -3.62
C PRO A 348 15.69 -10.02 -3.97
N PHE A 349 16.99 -9.75 -4.15
CA PHE A 349 17.97 -10.74 -4.61
C PHE A 349 19.29 -10.59 -3.87
N GLN A 350 19.92 -11.71 -3.51
CA GLN A 350 21.27 -11.76 -2.95
C GLN A 350 21.52 -10.65 -1.91
N SER A 351 20.66 -10.57 -0.88
CA SER A 351 20.62 -9.48 0.09
C SER A 351 21.95 -9.16 0.77
N ASP A 352 22.85 -10.15 0.87
CA ASP A 352 24.19 -10.01 1.44
C ASP A 352 25.17 -9.27 0.51
N LEU A 353 24.94 -9.30 -0.80
CA LEU A 353 25.79 -8.64 -1.79
C LEU A 353 25.36 -7.20 -1.99
N THR A 354 25.89 -6.31 -1.15
CA THR A 354 25.62 -4.87 -1.21
C THR A 354 26.75 -4.10 -1.88
N ASN A 355 26.41 -2.98 -2.53
CA ASN A 355 27.32 -2.03 -3.16
C ASN A 355 28.25 -2.61 -4.24
N SER A 356 27.94 -3.80 -4.75
CA SER A 356 28.68 -4.49 -5.81
C SER A 356 27.73 -4.98 -6.89
N TRP A 357 28.25 -5.03 -8.12
CA TRP A 357 27.50 -5.56 -9.26
C TRP A 357 27.45 -7.08 -9.20
N PHE A 358 26.28 -7.64 -9.48
CA PHE A 358 26.08 -9.06 -9.69
C PHE A 358 25.04 -9.29 -10.79
N GLN A 359 24.97 -10.53 -11.27
CA GLN A 359 23.94 -11.00 -12.18
C GLN A 359 23.29 -12.23 -11.56
N LEU A 360 22.02 -12.47 -11.91
CA LEU A 360 21.33 -13.68 -11.49
C LEU A 360 21.91 -14.91 -12.22
N PRO A 361 21.95 -16.09 -11.57
CA PRO A 361 22.45 -17.29 -12.21
C PRO A 361 21.61 -17.64 -13.45
N ASN A 362 22.25 -18.22 -14.47
CA ASN A 362 21.53 -18.75 -15.63
C ASN A 362 20.87 -20.07 -15.26
N THR A 363 19.73 -19.97 -14.56
CA THR A 363 18.80 -21.08 -14.32
C THR A 363 17.61 -20.90 -15.24
N ASN A 364 17.06 -21.99 -15.81
CA ASN A 364 15.74 -21.94 -16.42
C ASN A 364 14.74 -21.55 -15.32
N TYR A 365 14.47 -20.26 -15.19
CA TYR A 365 13.41 -19.77 -14.34
C TYR A 365 12.10 -20.22 -14.99
N GLU A 366 11.53 -21.33 -14.52
CA GLU A 366 10.30 -21.91 -15.08
C GLU A 366 9.11 -20.94 -15.05
N GLU A 367 9.25 -19.81 -14.34
CA GLU A 367 8.26 -18.75 -14.15
C GLU A 367 8.56 -17.43 -14.89
N THR A 368 9.59 -17.35 -15.75
CA THR A 368 9.82 -16.12 -16.55
C THR A 368 8.82 -16.01 -17.70
N GLU A 369 7.96 -14.99 -17.63
CA GLU A 369 7.09 -14.58 -18.74
C GLU A 369 7.74 -13.51 -19.63
N SER A 370 8.86 -12.93 -19.18
CA SER A 370 9.63 -11.91 -19.89
C SER A 370 10.39 -12.46 -21.09
N ASN A 371 10.51 -11.67 -22.17
CA ASN A 371 11.39 -11.98 -23.30
C ASN A 371 12.87 -11.62 -23.05
N LEU A 372 13.15 -11.00 -21.90
CA LEU A 372 14.49 -10.71 -21.40
C LEU A 372 15.02 -11.88 -20.56
N ASP A 373 16.26 -12.29 -20.80
CA ASP A 373 16.96 -13.21 -19.92
C ASP A 373 17.44 -12.44 -18.66
N PRO A 374 16.91 -12.75 -17.45
CA PRO A 374 17.28 -12.04 -16.23
C PRO A 374 18.77 -12.13 -15.89
N SER A 375 19.47 -13.18 -16.37
CA SER A 375 20.90 -13.36 -16.13
C SER A 375 21.78 -12.35 -16.87
N LEU A 376 21.23 -11.65 -17.87
CA LEU A 376 21.95 -10.60 -18.61
C LEU A 376 21.88 -9.23 -17.94
N VAL A 377 20.99 -9.03 -16.97
CA VAL A 377 20.78 -7.74 -16.31
C VAL A 377 21.74 -7.56 -15.14
N ASN A 378 22.43 -6.42 -15.10
CA ASN A 378 23.32 -6.07 -14.00
C ASN A 378 22.53 -5.53 -12.81
N ILE A 379 22.68 -6.13 -11.64
CA ILE A 379 21.96 -5.74 -10.42
C ILE A 379 22.94 -5.17 -9.41
N ASN A 380 22.52 -4.09 -8.73
CA ASN A 380 23.24 -3.53 -7.60
C ASN A 380 22.27 -3.26 -6.44
N ASN A 381 22.51 -3.92 -5.31
CA ASN A 381 21.87 -3.59 -4.04
C ASN A 381 22.63 -2.43 -3.39
N LEU A 382 22.22 -1.20 -3.69
CA LEU A 382 22.94 0.01 -3.30
C LEU A 382 22.47 0.48 -1.93
N VAL A 383 23.37 0.43 -0.95
CA VAL A 383 23.17 1.00 0.39
C VAL A 383 23.84 2.35 0.43
N THR A 384 23.06 3.42 0.59
CA THR A 384 23.55 4.80 0.52
C THR A 384 22.76 5.71 1.47
N THR A 385 23.13 6.99 1.52
CA THR A 385 22.39 8.05 2.24
C THR A 385 21.65 8.94 1.25
N GLU A 386 20.58 9.61 1.68
CA GLU A 386 19.76 10.47 0.80
C GLU A 386 20.59 11.51 0.03
N SER A 387 21.63 12.06 0.67
CA SER A 387 22.54 13.04 0.06
C SER A 387 23.49 12.47 -1.00
N ASN A 388 23.74 11.16 -1.00
CA ASN A 388 24.75 10.52 -1.86
C ASN A 388 24.16 9.68 -2.98
N ILE A 389 22.86 9.36 -2.97
CA ILE A 389 22.20 8.49 -3.96
C ILE A 389 22.64 8.79 -5.40
N LEU A 390 22.52 10.05 -5.83
CA LEU A 390 22.83 10.44 -7.20
C LEU A 390 24.30 10.28 -7.54
N LYS A 391 25.18 10.62 -6.59
CA LYS A 391 26.63 10.50 -6.76
C LYS A 391 27.02 9.04 -6.88
N ASP A 392 26.46 8.19 -6.04
CA ASP A 392 26.80 6.77 -5.99
C ASP A 392 26.29 6.05 -7.25
N ILE A 393 25.04 6.27 -7.67
CA ILE A 393 24.50 5.70 -8.91
C ILE A 393 25.34 6.14 -10.12
N ARG A 394 25.65 7.44 -10.25
CA ARG A 394 26.49 7.95 -11.35
C ARG A 394 27.86 7.27 -11.36
N SER A 395 28.53 7.20 -10.20
CA SER A 395 29.85 6.58 -10.10
C SER A 395 29.85 5.08 -10.45
N LYS A 396 28.74 4.37 -10.21
CA LYS A 396 28.59 2.95 -10.55
C LYS A 396 28.29 2.74 -12.03
N LEU A 397 27.62 3.69 -12.66
CA LEU A 397 27.32 3.69 -14.09
C LEU A 397 28.49 4.18 -14.95
N ASP A 398 29.40 4.99 -14.37
CA ASP A 398 30.61 5.45 -15.02
C ASP A 398 31.46 4.26 -15.47
N GLY A 399 31.66 4.14 -16.79
CA GLY A 399 32.38 3.03 -17.41
C GLY A 399 31.55 1.75 -17.66
N PHE A 400 30.32 1.67 -17.12
CA PHE A 400 29.36 0.59 -17.43
C PHE A 400 28.52 0.93 -18.66
N LEU A 401 28.08 2.18 -18.78
CA LEU A 401 27.31 2.64 -19.93
C LEU A 401 28.25 3.00 -21.07
N SER A 402 28.02 2.40 -22.23
CA SER A 402 28.75 2.79 -23.44
C SER A 402 28.14 4.09 -23.99
N GLN A 403 28.79 5.22 -23.74
CA GLN A 403 28.44 6.49 -24.38
C GLN A 403 28.79 6.41 -25.88
N ARG A 404 27.87 5.89 -26.69
CA ARG A 404 27.95 5.92 -28.14
C ARG A 404 26.92 6.91 -28.67
N ASP A 405 27.26 7.63 -29.73
CA ASP A 405 26.39 8.65 -30.34
C ASP A 405 25.02 8.09 -30.81
N TRP A 406 24.91 6.77 -30.97
CA TRP A 406 23.70 6.07 -31.40
C TRP A 406 22.92 5.42 -30.25
N THR A 407 23.29 5.64 -28.98
CA THR A 407 22.56 5.12 -27.83
C THR A 407 22.03 6.22 -26.93
N THR A 408 20.80 6.07 -26.44
CA THR A 408 20.23 6.92 -25.38
C THR A 408 20.05 6.11 -24.11
N VAL A 409 20.33 6.72 -22.95
CA VAL A 409 20.08 6.13 -21.64
C VAL A 409 18.78 6.69 -21.09
N LEU A 410 17.87 5.80 -20.72
CA LEU A 410 16.58 6.13 -20.12
C LEU A 410 16.46 5.47 -18.76
N TYR A 411 15.75 6.13 -17.86
CA TYR A 411 15.58 5.73 -16.48
C TYR A 411 14.10 5.59 -16.14
N HIS A 412 13.78 4.58 -15.33
CA HIS A 412 12.47 4.40 -14.73
C HIS A 412 12.64 4.25 -13.21
N GLY A 413 12.01 5.13 -12.45
CA GLY A 413 11.96 5.05 -10.99
C GLY A 413 10.72 4.30 -10.53
N THR A 414 10.89 3.30 -9.69
CA THR A 414 9.83 2.42 -9.19
C THR A 414 10.16 1.87 -7.80
N ASP A 415 9.43 0.88 -7.31
CA ASP A 415 9.72 0.15 -6.08
C ASP A 415 10.42 -1.19 -6.32
N HIS A 416 10.96 -1.80 -5.27
CA HIS A 416 11.67 -3.09 -5.34
C HIS A 416 10.80 -4.21 -5.94
N HIS A 417 9.54 -4.30 -5.54
CA HIS A 417 8.63 -5.35 -5.99
C HIS A 417 8.30 -5.20 -7.49
N SER A 418 7.97 -3.99 -7.91
CA SER A 418 7.71 -3.63 -9.30
C SER A 418 8.94 -3.84 -10.19
N ALA A 419 10.15 -3.51 -9.70
CA ALA A 419 11.39 -3.76 -10.44
C ALA A 419 11.67 -5.26 -10.62
N ALA A 420 11.46 -6.08 -9.57
CA ALA A 420 11.57 -7.53 -9.66
C ALA A 420 10.54 -8.12 -10.65
N ASN A 421 9.29 -7.63 -10.61
CA ASN A 421 8.26 -8.05 -11.56
C ASN A 421 8.63 -7.70 -13.00
N ILE A 422 9.16 -6.49 -13.25
CA ILE A 422 9.60 -6.10 -14.61
C ILE A 422 10.74 -7.01 -15.09
N LEU A 423 11.67 -7.39 -14.21
CA LEU A 423 12.78 -8.28 -14.55
C LEU A 423 12.29 -9.66 -15.02
N PHE A 424 11.30 -10.26 -14.34
CA PHE A 424 10.86 -11.63 -14.63
C PHE A 424 9.63 -11.74 -15.55
N ARG A 425 8.75 -10.73 -15.55
CA ARG A 425 7.47 -10.73 -16.28
C ARG A 425 7.38 -9.66 -17.36
N GLY A 426 8.42 -8.84 -17.50
CA GLY A 426 8.46 -7.82 -18.54
C GLY A 426 7.65 -6.57 -18.23
N ILE A 427 7.57 -5.68 -19.22
CA ILE A 427 6.88 -4.39 -19.07
C ILE A 427 5.37 -4.55 -19.29
N HIS A 428 4.60 -4.59 -18.20
CA HIS A 428 3.14 -4.65 -18.28
C HIS A 428 2.48 -3.26 -18.28
N LEU A 429 2.05 -2.75 -19.44
CA LEU A 429 1.53 -1.39 -19.56
C LEU A 429 0.29 -1.12 -18.70
N ARG A 430 -0.57 -2.11 -18.47
CA ARG A 430 -1.82 -1.95 -17.68
C ARG A 430 -1.57 -1.81 -16.17
N ALA A 431 -0.35 -2.04 -15.72
CA ALA A 431 0.06 -1.66 -14.36
C ALA A 431 0.29 -0.14 -14.21
N GLY A 432 0.29 0.60 -15.32
CA GLY A 432 0.45 2.05 -15.34
C GLY A 432 -0.62 2.77 -14.52
N ARG A 433 -0.26 3.90 -13.90
CA ARG A 433 -1.20 4.69 -13.09
C ARG A 433 -2.21 5.44 -13.96
N GLN A 434 -3.36 5.76 -13.38
CA GLN A 434 -4.39 6.58 -14.03
C GLN A 434 -3.94 8.05 -14.12
N ASN A 435 -4.61 8.83 -14.98
CA ASN A 435 -4.45 10.29 -15.08
C ASN A 435 -2.97 10.74 -15.18
N ARG A 436 -2.21 10.16 -16.11
CA ARG A 436 -0.84 10.61 -16.45
C ARG A 436 -0.85 11.45 -17.71
N ASP A 437 0.29 12.04 -18.06
CA ASP A 437 0.35 13.04 -19.13
C ASP A 437 -0.03 12.48 -20.51
N PHE A 438 0.36 11.22 -20.76
CA PHE A 438 0.29 10.58 -22.08
C PHE A 438 -0.45 9.23 -22.06
N SER A 439 -0.93 8.80 -20.89
CA SER A 439 -1.69 7.56 -20.71
C SER A 439 -2.58 7.64 -19.47
N CYS A 440 -3.55 6.75 -19.39
CA CYS A 440 -4.44 6.63 -18.24
C CYS A 440 -4.68 5.13 -18.00
N GLY A 441 -3.92 4.55 -17.07
CA GLY A 441 -4.02 3.13 -16.74
C GLY A 441 -3.32 2.18 -17.71
N SER A 442 -2.56 2.69 -18.67
CA SER A 442 -1.99 1.88 -19.77
C SER A 442 -0.76 2.55 -20.36
N GLY A 443 0.35 2.57 -19.64
CA GLY A 443 1.59 3.17 -20.13
C GLY A 443 2.78 3.01 -19.18
N PHE A 444 3.98 3.03 -19.75
CA PHE A 444 5.26 2.90 -19.03
C PHE A 444 6.12 4.13 -19.28
N TYR A 445 6.46 4.84 -18.20
CA TYR A 445 7.13 6.15 -18.26
C TYR A 445 8.63 6.06 -18.03
N LEU A 446 9.37 6.75 -18.87
CA LEU A 446 10.82 6.84 -18.87
C LEU A 446 11.25 8.30 -18.92
N THR A 447 12.40 8.62 -18.33
CA THR A 447 13.05 9.93 -18.42
C THR A 447 14.52 9.77 -18.79
N ASN A 448 15.12 10.77 -19.43
CA ASN A 448 16.56 10.82 -19.65
C ASN A 448 17.31 11.50 -18.49
N ASN A 449 16.59 11.89 -17.44
CA ASN A 449 17.14 12.55 -16.27
C ASN A 449 17.13 11.63 -15.05
N LEU A 450 18.31 11.15 -14.65
CA LEU A 450 18.48 10.30 -13.47
C LEU A 450 17.91 10.95 -12.19
N ASP A 451 18.08 12.26 -12.03
CA ASP A 451 17.63 12.98 -10.84
C ASP A 451 16.11 12.92 -10.71
N GLU A 452 15.38 12.95 -11.83
CA GLU A 452 13.93 12.81 -11.85
C GLU A 452 13.49 11.38 -11.53
N ALA A 453 14.13 10.36 -12.10
CA ALA A 453 13.82 8.97 -11.80
C ALA A 453 14.05 8.64 -10.31
N VAL A 454 15.17 9.11 -9.74
CA VAL A 454 15.46 8.96 -8.31
C VAL A 454 14.43 9.69 -7.46
N ASN A 455 14.10 10.94 -7.82
CA ASN A 455 13.08 11.70 -7.10
C ASN A 455 11.71 10.99 -7.13
N TRP A 456 11.32 10.40 -8.26
CA TRP A 456 10.05 9.67 -8.39
C TRP A 456 10.01 8.42 -7.49
N ALA A 457 11.08 7.61 -7.51
CA ALA A 457 11.16 6.41 -6.69
C ALA A 457 11.14 6.75 -5.19
N THR A 458 12.05 7.62 -4.74
CA THR A 458 12.21 7.93 -3.30
C THR A 458 11.06 8.75 -2.70
N SER A 459 10.26 9.42 -3.54
CA SER A 459 9.05 10.09 -3.07
C SER A 459 7.88 9.12 -2.90
N THR A 460 7.82 8.03 -3.66
CA THR A 460 6.60 7.20 -3.74
C THR A 460 6.66 5.90 -2.96
N THR A 461 7.85 5.46 -2.55
CA THR A 461 8.02 4.20 -1.82
C THR A 461 9.12 4.26 -0.77
N THR A 462 9.01 3.41 0.26
CA THR A 462 10.11 3.12 1.21
C THR A 462 11.22 2.25 0.61
N LYS A 463 10.94 1.49 -0.45
CA LYS A 463 11.86 0.55 -1.10
C LYS A 463 12.09 0.96 -2.56
N PRO A 464 12.81 2.05 -2.83
CA PRO A 464 12.97 2.57 -4.18
C PRO A 464 13.91 1.73 -5.03
N ALA A 465 13.60 1.62 -6.32
CA ALA A 465 14.43 0.98 -7.33
C ALA A 465 14.53 1.85 -8.59
N ILE A 466 15.67 1.78 -9.28
CA ILE A 466 15.94 2.50 -10.52
C ILE A 466 16.32 1.50 -11.60
N LEU A 467 15.51 1.44 -12.66
CA LEU A 467 15.81 0.67 -13.86
C LEU A 467 16.53 1.58 -14.86
N VAL A 468 17.61 1.07 -15.43
CA VAL A 468 18.45 1.76 -16.42
C VAL A 468 18.35 1.03 -17.75
N PHE A 469 17.78 1.69 -18.74
CA PHE A 469 17.65 1.19 -20.10
C PHE A 469 18.71 1.82 -20.98
N GLN A 470 19.47 0.99 -21.70
CA GLN A 470 20.39 1.45 -22.73
C GLN A 470 19.81 1.14 -24.10
N VAL A 471 19.30 2.18 -24.77
CA VAL A 471 18.45 2.04 -25.96
C VAL A 471 19.22 2.43 -27.21
N SER A 472 19.26 1.54 -28.22
CA SER A 472 19.82 1.81 -29.54
C SER A 472 18.86 2.65 -30.37
N HIS A 473 19.33 3.75 -30.96
CA HIS A 473 18.53 4.53 -31.90
C HIS A 473 18.12 3.66 -33.10
N VAL A 474 19.09 3.01 -33.74
CA VAL A 474 18.86 2.26 -34.98
C VAL A 474 18.00 1.02 -34.78
N GLU A 475 18.24 0.29 -33.69
CA GLU A 475 17.56 -1.01 -33.49
C GLU A 475 16.21 -0.85 -32.78
N ASN A 476 16.05 0.15 -31.91
CA ASN A 476 14.87 0.28 -31.05
C ASN A 476 14.02 1.52 -31.33
N LEU A 477 14.62 2.71 -31.54
CA LEU A 477 13.83 3.96 -31.61
C LEU A 477 13.44 4.35 -33.04
N ASP A 478 14.31 4.10 -34.03
CA ASP A 478 14.08 4.52 -35.42
C ASP A 478 13.00 3.68 -36.11
N SER A 479 12.79 2.45 -35.63
CA SER A 479 11.72 1.55 -36.09
C SER A 479 10.36 1.85 -35.42
N ALA A 480 10.35 2.59 -34.30
CA ALA A 480 9.14 2.87 -33.54
C ALA A 480 8.30 3.99 -34.18
N LYS A 481 6.98 3.81 -34.20
CA LYS A 481 6.04 4.89 -34.53
C LYS A 481 5.96 5.85 -33.36
N ARG A 482 6.69 6.95 -33.47
CA ARG A 482 6.82 7.96 -32.40
C ARG A 482 5.96 9.19 -32.63
N LEU A 483 5.23 9.60 -31.59
CA LEU A 483 4.62 10.93 -31.51
C LEU A 483 5.49 11.84 -30.65
N ASN A 484 6.15 12.84 -31.26
CA ASN A 484 6.98 13.82 -30.56
C ASN A 484 6.21 15.14 -30.37
N LEU A 485 6.00 15.52 -29.11
CA LEU A 485 5.22 16.69 -28.69
C LEU A 485 6.07 17.87 -28.23
N ASN A 486 7.40 17.82 -28.36
CA ASN A 486 8.30 18.86 -27.85
C ASN A 486 8.09 20.23 -28.51
N ASN A 487 7.60 20.25 -29.76
CA ASN A 487 7.41 21.48 -30.55
C ASN A 487 5.94 21.70 -30.97
N ASP A 488 5.00 20.94 -30.41
CA ASP A 488 3.57 21.05 -30.72
C ASP A 488 2.76 21.25 -29.43
N GLU A 489 2.79 22.48 -28.91
CA GLU A 489 2.16 22.84 -27.64
C GLU A 489 0.64 22.65 -27.67
N ALA A 490 0.00 22.92 -28.81
CA ALA A 490 -1.44 22.75 -28.95
C ALA A 490 -1.84 21.27 -28.85
N ARG A 491 -1.14 20.39 -29.57
CA ARG A 491 -1.37 18.94 -29.51
C ARG A 491 -1.00 18.35 -28.16
N TRP A 492 0.11 18.83 -27.58
CA TRP A 492 0.52 18.46 -26.22
C TRP A 492 -0.59 18.79 -25.22
N TYR A 493 -1.12 20.01 -25.26
CA TYR A 493 -2.15 20.47 -24.33
C TYR A 493 -3.45 19.66 -24.48
N GLU A 494 -3.87 19.35 -25.70
CA GLU A 494 -5.02 18.48 -25.99
C GLU A 494 -4.85 17.10 -25.35
N ILE A 495 -3.71 16.44 -25.59
CA ILE A 495 -3.42 15.09 -25.12
C ILE A 495 -3.35 15.05 -23.60
N VAL A 496 -2.56 15.95 -22.99
CA VAL A 496 -2.37 16.02 -21.54
C VAL A 496 -3.69 16.30 -20.84
N THR A 497 -4.47 17.28 -21.30
CA THR A 497 -5.77 17.61 -20.71
C THR A 497 -6.73 16.42 -20.79
N SER A 498 -6.75 15.70 -21.91
CA SER A 498 -7.58 14.51 -22.06
C SER A 498 -7.19 13.42 -21.07
N PHE A 499 -5.91 13.04 -21.00
CA PHE A 499 -5.49 11.94 -20.12
C PHE A 499 -5.56 12.30 -18.63
N ARG A 500 -5.14 13.52 -18.25
CA ARG A 500 -5.20 14.00 -16.85
C ARG A 500 -6.62 14.13 -16.31
N SER A 501 -7.61 14.32 -17.17
CA SER A 501 -9.01 14.40 -16.72
C SER A 501 -9.64 13.06 -16.32
N GLY A 502 -8.98 11.93 -16.63
CA GLY A 502 -9.56 10.59 -16.56
C GLY A 502 -10.70 10.35 -17.57
N ARG A 503 -11.18 11.39 -18.25
CA ARG A 503 -12.19 11.32 -19.31
C ARG A 503 -11.46 11.06 -20.62
N ARG A 504 -11.11 9.79 -20.84
CA ARG A 504 -10.52 9.31 -22.09
C ARG A 504 -11.50 9.60 -23.23
N THR A 505 -11.27 10.67 -24.00
CA THR A 505 -12.11 10.90 -25.18
C THR A 505 -11.77 9.84 -26.22
N ALA A 506 -12.78 9.21 -26.81
CA ALA A 506 -12.56 8.18 -27.84
C ALA A 506 -11.72 8.73 -29.01
N THR A 507 -11.83 10.03 -29.28
CA THR A 507 -11.08 10.75 -30.30
C THR A 507 -9.59 10.82 -29.99
N THR A 508 -9.22 11.33 -28.80
CA THR A 508 -7.80 11.44 -28.42
C THR A 508 -7.17 10.06 -28.35
N TRP A 509 -7.84 9.06 -27.77
CA TRP A 509 -7.29 7.70 -27.71
C TRP A 509 -7.04 7.09 -29.09
N LYS A 510 -8.03 7.13 -30.00
CA LYS A 510 -7.85 6.63 -31.38
C LYS A 510 -6.72 7.34 -32.10
N SER A 511 -6.54 8.62 -31.83
CA SER A 511 -5.50 9.42 -32.48
C SER A 511 -4.09 9.12 -31.98
N VAL A 512 -3.95 8.54 -30.78
CA VAL A 512 -2.64 8.17 -30.22
C VAL A 512 -2.34 6.68 -30.27
N SER A 513 -3.36 5.81 -30.36
CA SER A 513 -3.20 4.35 -30.38
C SER A 513 -2.48 3.80 -31.61
N VAL A 514 -2.19 4.64 -32.60
CA VAL A 514 -1.43 4.29 -33.81
C VAL A 514 0.09 4.36 -33.60
N TYR A 515 0.53 4.94 -32.48
CA TYR A 515 1.92 5.11 -32.11
C TYR A 515 2.35 4.06 -31.09
N ASP A 516 3.63 3.74 -31.11
CA ASP A 516 4.26 2.84 -30.14
C ASP A 516 4.64 3.59 -28.85
N LEU A 517 5.05 4.85 -29.00
CA LEU A 517 5.45 5.71 -27.91
C LEU A 517 5.11 7.19 -28.17
N ILE A 518 4.94 7.92 -27.07
CA ILE A 518 4.75 9.38 -27.03
C ILE A 518 5.89 10.00 -26.24
N GLU A 519 6.53 11.03 -26.77
CA GLU A 519 7.55 11.80 -26.06
C GLU A 519 7.24 13.28 -26.02
N GLY A 520 7.64 13.95 -24.96
CA GLY A 520 7.44 15.38 -24.81
C GLY A 520 7.76 15.88 -23.40
N PRO A 521 7.49 17.17 -23.14
CA PRO A 521 7.68 17.74 -21.82
C PRO A 521 6.66 17.19 -20.82
N GLN A 522 7.05 17.21 -19.54
CA GLN A 522 6.17 16.91 -18.41
C GLN A 522 5.15 18.01 -18.19
N ALA A 523 3.97 17.66 -17.68
CA ALA A 523 2.96 18.63 -17.32
C ALA A 523 3.16 19.14 -15.88
N THR A 524 2.93 20.44 -15.70
CA THR A 524 2.78 21.07 -14.38
C THR A 524 1.38 21.68 -14.29
N MET A 525 0.73 21.46 -13.14
CA MET A 525 -0.59 21.99 -12.83
C MET A 525 -0.53 23.47 -12.43
N ARG A 526 -1.50 24.28 -12.89
CA ARG A 526 -1.76 25.62 -12.39
C ARG A 526 -3.24 25.79 -12.12
N TYR A 527 -3.61 26.19 -10.91
CA TYR A 527 -4.97 26.58 -10.58
C TYR A 527 -5.15 28.08 -10.85
N ASP A 528 -6.21 28.43 -11.57
CA ASP A 528 -6.60 29.82 -11.77
C ASP A 528 -7.77 30.16 -10.84
N GLU A 529 -7.52 31.05 -9.88
CA GLU A 529 -8.53 31.44 -8.88
C GLU A 529 -9.74 32.16 -9.51
N ALA A 530 -9.53 32.87 -10.63
CA ALA A 530 -10.56 33.65 -11.29
C ALA A 530 -11.57 32.78 -12.04
N SER A 531 -11.09 31.82 -12.84
CA SER A 531 -11.95 30.85 -13.55
C SER A 531 -12.36 29.66 -12.69
N ARG A 532 -11.66 29.40 -11.58
CA ARG A 532 -11.77 28.16 -10.78
C ARG A 532 -11.48 26.90 -11.59
N GLU A 533 -10.61 27.02 -12.60
CA GLU A 533 -10.20 25.94 -13.48
C GLU A 533 -8.75 25.54 -13.28
N VAL A 534 -8.45 24.29 -13.65
CA VAL A 534 -7.11 23.73 -13.64
C VAL A 534 -6.55 23.74 -15.06
N PHE A 535 -5.35 24.31 -15.22
CA PHE A 535 -4.63 24.37 -16.48
C PHE A 535 -3.31 23.61 -16.41
N TRP A 536 -2.99 22.90 -17.50
CA TRP A 536 -1.71 22.22 -17.66
C TRP A 536 -0.74 23.06 -18.49
N LYS A 537 0.52 23.10 -18.08
CA LYS A 537 1.60 23.74 -18.84
C LYS A 537 2.80 22.82 -19.01
N PRO A 538 3.51 22.89 -20.15
CA PRO A 538 4.79 22.21 -20.31
C PRO A 538 5.79 22.70 -19.26
N LYS A 539 6.41 21.78 -18.53
CA LYS A 539 7.51 22.06 -17.62
C LYS A 539 8.77 22.31 -18.45
N PRO A 540 9.41 23.50 -18.33
CA PRO A 540 10.60 23.83 -19.11
C PRO A 540 11.72 22.83 -18.89
N SER A 541 12.43 22.48 -19.97
CA SER A 541 13.60 21.58 -19.96
C SER A 541 13.35 20.20 -19.34
N SER A 542 12.08 19.76 -19.30
CA SER A 542 11.72 18.42 -18.87
C SER A 542 11.55 17.50 -20.08
N TYR A 543 11.74 16.21 -19.85
CA TYR A 543 11.52 15.18 -20.84
C TYR A 543 10.84 13.98 -20.19
N GLN A 544 9.94 13.37 -20.93
CA GLN A 544 9.41 12.05 -20.62
C GLN A 544 9.08 11.32 -21.92
N MET A 545 9.20 10.00 -21.85
CA MET A 545 8.77 9.07 -22.88
C MET A 545 7.76 8.11 -22.25
N CYS A 546 6.62 7.90 -22.91
CA CYS A 546 5.61 6.94 -22.50
C CYS A 546 5.47 5.87 -23.57
N LEU A 547 5.76 4.62 -23.23
CA LEU A 547 5.40 3.47 -24.06
C LEU A 547 3.90 3.23 -23.94
N ILE A 548 3.22 3.00 -25.07
CA ILE A 548 1.76 2.84 -25.13
C ILE A 548 1.29 1.64 -25.98
N SER A 549 2.24 0.91 -26.57
CA SER A 549 2.01 -0.31 -27.36
C SER A 549 2.61 -1.51 -26.63
N ASP A 550 1.79 -2.55 -26.38
CA ASP A 550 2.22 -3.77 -25.69
C ASP A 550 3.33 -4.48 -26.51
N ASP A 551 3.13 -4.63 -27.83
CA ASP A 551 4.13 -5.21 -28.75
C ASP A 551 5.48 -4.49 -28.67
N PHE A 552 5.47 -3.16 -28.59
CA PHE A 552 6.70 -2.40 -28.48
C PHE A 552 7.34 -2.56 -27.10
N ALA A 553 6.54 -2.57 -26.02
CA ALA A 553 7.03 -2.78 -24.66
C ALA A 553 7.75 -4.11 -24.49
N GLU A 554 7.23 -5.20 -25.08
CA GLU A 554 7.86 -6.53 -25.10
C GLU A 554 9.23 -6.54 -25.80
N THR A 555 9.39 -5.73 -26.86
CA THR A 555 10.72 -5.60 -27.50
C THR A 555 11.64 -4.65 -26.74
N PHE A 556 11.08 -3.62 -26.09
CA PHE A 556 11.80 -2.59 -25.37
C PHE A 556 12.42 -3.13 -24.07
N GLU A 557 11.78 -4.08 -23.38
CA GLU A 557 12.32 -4.65 -22.14
C GLU A 557 13.70 -5.27 -22.31
N LYS A 558 14.05 -5.74 -23.53
CA LYS A 558 15.38 -6.26 -23.87
C LYS A 558 16.50 -5.21 -23.78
N THR A 559 16.15 -3.93 -23.73
CA THR A 559 17.12 -2.84 -23.53
C THR A 559 17.40 -2.56 -22.06
N LEU A 560 16.76 -3.28 -21.12
CA LEU A 560 17.04 -3.16 -19.69
C LEU A 560 18.48 -3.62 -19.41
N HIS A 561 19.32 -2.68 -19.00
CA HIS A 561 20.76 -2.91 -18.83
C HIS A 561 21.13 -3.12 -17.36
N SER A 562 20.51 -2.36 -16.45
CA SER A 562 20.80 -2.47 -15.02
C SER A 562 19.62 -2.13 -14.13
N ILE A 563 19.64 -2.65 -12.91
CA ILE A 563 18.71 -2.32 -11.84
C ILE A 563 19.51 -1.94 -10.58
N PHE A 564 19.17 -0.79 -10.00
CA PHE A 564 19.59 -0.44 -8.65
C PHE A 564 18.42 -0.67 -7.70
N PHE A 565 18.56 -1.60 -6.76
CA PHE A 565 17.68 -1.68 -5.59
C PHE A 565 18.30 -0.80 -4.51
N LEU A 566 17.60 0.25 -4.09
CA LEU A 566 18.14 1.23 -3.17
C LEU A 566 17.69 0.93 -1.74
N GLU A 567 18.64 1.04 -0.81
CA GLU A 567 18.39 1.19 0.61
C GLU A 567 18.96 2.53 1.07
N VAL A 568 18.09 3.43 1.53
CA VAL A 568 18.46 4.81 1.88
C VAL A 568 18.40 4.96 3.40
N SER A 569 19.57 5.18 4.02
CA SER A 569 19.71 5.37 5.48
C SER A 569 19.59 6.84 5.91
#